data_AF-A0A376TFK0-F1
#
_entry.id   AF-A0A376TFK0-F1
#
_cell.length_a   1.000
_cell.length_b   1.000
_cell.length_c   1.000
_cell.angle_alpha   90.00
_cell.angle_beta   90.00
_cell.angle_gamma   90.00
#
_symmetry.space_group_name_H-M   'P 1'
#
loop_
_entity.id
_entity.type
_entity.pdbx_description
1 polymer ?
#
loop_
_entity_poly.entity_id
_entity_poly.type
_entity_poly.pdbx_seq_one_letter_code
_entity_poly.pdbx_strand_id
1 'polypeptide(L)'
;MLKSWQKGQQLVLVPNPHYPGNKPNFKRVSVKIIGESASRRLQLSRGDIDIADALPVDQLNALKQENKVNVAEYPSLRVTYLYLNNSKAPLNQADLRRAISWSTDYQGMVNGILSGNGKQMRGPIPEGMWGYDATAMQYNHDETKAKAEWDKVTSKPTSLTFLYSDNDPNWEPIALATQSSLNKLGINMKLEKLANATMRDRVGKGDYDIAIGNWSPDFADPYMFMNYWFESDKKVCRVTARSMKTVRSISYCAMRLRPPTRRSVPGTTSRHRKSSLMTLLMCTCSRKTTNWR
;
A
#
# COMPACT_ATOMS: atom_id res chain seq x y z
N MET A 1 23.85 16.85 -7.64
CA MET A 1 24.65 15.95 -8.49
C MET A 1 25.15 14.78 -7.66
N LEU A 2 25.15 13.56 -8.21
CA LEU A 2 25.72 12.39 -7.54
C LEU A 2 27.24 12.51 -7.49
N LYS A 3 27.83 12.45 -6.28
CA LYS A 3 29.27 12.47 -6.06
C LYS A 3 29.85 11.07 -5.90
N SER A 4 29.19 10.21 -5.12
CA SER A 4 29.61 8.82 -4.95
C SER A 4 28.42 7.93 -4.59
N TRP A 5 28.54 6.65 -4.93
CA TRP A 5 27.58 5.62 -4.59
C TRP A 5 28.30 4.34 -4.16
N GLN A 6 27.99 3.88 -2.96
CA GLN A 6 28.38 2.57 -2.45
C GLN A 6 27.11 1.73 -2.32
N LYS A 7 26.99 0.71 -3.18
CA LYS A 7 25.79 -0.12 -3.27
C LYS A 7 25.46 -0.72 -1.91
N GLY A 8 24.20 -0.56 -1.48
CA GLY A 8 23.70 -1.08 -0.20
C GLY A 8 24.19 -0.34 1.05
N GLN A 9 25.02 0.69 0.92
CA GLN A 9 25.58 1.41 2.06
C GLN A 9 25.20 2.90 2.06
N GLN A 10 25.61 3.65 1.04
CA GLN A 10 25.38 5.10 1.02
C GLN A 10 25.42 5.71 -0.38
N LEU A 11 24.73 6.85 -0.52
CA LEU A 11 24.85 7.77 -1.65
C LEU A 11 25.25 9.15 -1.15
N VAL A 12 26.19 9.80 -1.83
CA VAL A 12 26.61 11.17 -1.51
C VAL A 12 26.24 12.08 -2.67
N LEU A 13 25.47 13.12 -2.38
CA LEU A 13 25.06 14.15 -3.32
C LEU A 13 25.72 15.48 -2.94
N VAL A 14 26.07 16.28 -3.95
CA VAL A 14 26.57 17.66 -3.80
C VAL A 14 25.74 18.63 -4.63
N PRO A 15 25.72 19.93 -4.31
CA PRO A 15 25.05 20.94 -5.12
C PRO A 15 25.46 20.85 -6.59
N ASN A 16 24.49 20.94 -7.50
CA ASN A 16 24.76 20.98 -8.93
C ASN A 16 25.19 22.41 -9.33
N PRO A 17 26.42 22.64 -9.81
CA PRO A 17 26.86 23.98 -10.19
C PRO A 17 26.10 24.57 -11.38
N HIS A 18 25.45 23.73 -12.19
CA HIS A 18 24.68 24.14 -13.37
C HIS A 18 23.18 24.27 -13.09
N TYR A 19 22.74 24.21 -11.84
CA TYR A 19 21.32 24.40 -11.51
C TYR A 19 20.94 25.88 -11.68
N PRO A 20 19.94 26.23 -12.51
CA PRO A 20 19.60 27.62 -12.79
C PRO A 20 18.80 28.30 -11.66
N GLY A 21 18.32 27.53 -10.67
CA GLY A 21 17.58 28.07 -9.53
C GLY A 21 18.47 28.39 -8.33
N ASN A 22 17.82 28.69 -7.19
CA ASN A 22 18.52 28.99 -5.95
C ASN A 22 19.39 27.82 -5.51
N LYS A 23 20.64 28.11 -5.14
CA LYS A 23 21.57 27.12 -4.60
C LYS A 23 21.05 26.63 -3.23
N PRO A 24 21.11 25.33 -2.95
CA PRO A 24 20.75 24.82 -1.64
C PRO A 24 21.70 25.35 -0.56
N ASN A 25 21.17 25.57 0.65
CA ASN A 25 21.96 26.06 1.79
C ASN A 25 22.92 25.00 2.39
N PHE A 26 22.88 23.76 1.91
CA PHE A 26 23.72 22.67 2.36
C PHE A 26 24.78 22.29 1.31
N LYS A 27 25.97 21.92 1.78
CA LYS A 27 27.12 21.56 0.92
C LYS A 27 27.09 20.11 0.44
N ARG A 28 26.37 19.23 1.14
CA ARG A 28 26.34 17.79 0.89
C ARG A 28 25.07 17.18 1.46
N VAL A 29 24.54 16.16 0.79
CA VAL A 29 23.52 15.25 1.33
C VAL A 29 24.10 13.84 1.31
N SER A 30 24.05 13.14 2.45
CA SER A 30 24.43 11.73 2.55
C SER A 30 23.16 10.92 2.83
N VAL A 31 22.82 10.02 1.93
CA VAL A 31 21.72 9.08 2.10
C VAL A 31 22.33 7.75 2.56
N LYS A 32 22.20 7.43 3.84
CA LYS A 32 22.66 6.16 4.43
C LYS A 32 21.57 5.10 4.31
N ILE A 33 21.94 3.92 3.85
CA ILE A 33 21.05 2.75 3.77
C ILE A 33 21.24 1.98 5.08
N ILE A 34 20.32 2.18 6.02
CA ILE A 34 20.30 1.50 7.32
C ILE A 34 19.06 0.62 7.31
N GLY A 35 19.21 -0.71 7.33
CA GLY A 35 18.10 -1.66 7.19
C GLY A 35 17.16 -1.69 8.41
N GLU A 36 17.74 -1.72 9.61
CA GLU A 36 16.97 -1.85 10.86
C GLU A 36 16.39 -0.51 11.34
N SER A 37 15.10 -0.49 11.66
CA SER A 37 14.40 0.71 12.14
C SER A 37 14.94 1.20 13.48
N ALA A 38 15.25 0.27 14.40
CA ALA A 38 15.83 0.59 15.70
C ALA A 38 17.19 1.31 15.55
N SER A 39 18.02 0.88 14.60
CA SER A 39 19.31 1.54 14.31
C SER A 39 19.10 2.94 13.71
N ARG A 40 18.09 3.11 12.84
CA ARG A 40 17.72 4.44 12.32
C ARG A 40 17.28 5.37 13.45
N ARG A 41 16.38 4.92 14.34
CA ARG A 41 15.93 5.69 15.51
C ARG A 41 17.11 6.10 16.40
N LEU A 42 17.98 5.15 16.75
CA LEU A 42 19.12 5.43 17.63
C LEU A 42 20.06 6.48 17.06
N GLN A 43 20.40 6.38 15.77
CA GLN A 43 21.24 7.35 15.09
C GLN A 43 20.57 8.73 15.04
N LEU A 44 19.25 8.78 14.82
CA LEU A 44 18.49 10.04 14.85
C LEU A 44 18.50 10.67 16.25
N SER A 45 18.23 9.89 17.30
CA SER A 45 18.27 10.37 18.70
C SER A 45 19.65 10.89 19.12
N ARG A 46 20.73 10.35 18.53
CA ARG A 46 22.11 10.79 18.77
C ARG A 46 22.54 11.99 17.92
N GLY A 47 21.79 12.35 16.87
CA GLY A 47 22.18 13.37 15.90
C GLY A 47 23.18 12.87 14.84
N ASP A 48 23.36 11.56 14.69
CA ASP A 48 24.22 10.96 13.66
C ASP A 48 23.58 11.03 12.25
N ILE A 49 22.26 11.23 12.21
CA ILE A 49 21.45 11.49 11.01
C ILE A 49 20.41 12.57 11.31
N ASP A 50 20.11 13.41 10.32
CA ASP A 50 19.17 14.51 10.47
C ASP A 50 17.71 14.09 10.22
N ILE A 51 17.50 13.07 9.39
CA ILE A 51 16.19 12.60 8.94
C ILE A 51 16.16 11.07 8.93
N ALA A 52 15.11 10.49 9.50
CA ALA A 52 14.80 9.06 9.35
C ALA A 52 13.42 8.86 8.71
N ASP A 53 13.35 7.89 7.79
CA ASP A 53 12.11 7.41 7.17
C ASP A 53 11.80 5.97 7.65
N ALA A 54 10.55 5.54 7.45
CA ALA A 54 10.04 4.21 7.75
C ALA A 54 10.33 3.74 9.18
N LEU A 55 10.08 4.63 10.15
CA LEU A 55 10.07 4.27 11.57
C LEU A 55 8.67 3.75 11.96
N PRO A 56 8.60 2.63 12.70
CA PRO A 56 7.37 2.15 13.34
C PRO A 56 6.72 3.22 14.24
N VAL A 57 5.41 3.14 14.43
CA VAL A 57 4.66 4.19 15.14
C VAL A 57 5.02 4.29 16.62
N ASP A 58 5.27 3.17 17.28
CA ASP A 58 5.77 3.09 18.66
C ASP A 58 7.11 3.82 18.81
N GLN A 59 8.02 3.63 17.85
CA GLN A 59 9.31 4.33 17.83
C GLN A 59 9.15 5.85 17.63
N LEU A 60 8.19 6.27 16.80
CA LEU A 60 7.87 7.68 16.61
C LEU A 60 7.24 8.31 17.85
N ASN A 61 6.38 7.58 18.56
CA ASN A 61 5.81 8.03 19.82
C ASN A 61 6.90 8.18 20.89
N ALA A 62 7.85 7.26 20.97
CA ALA A 62 8.99 7.37 21.86
C ALA A 62 9.89 8.57 21.52
N LEU A 63 10.17 8.82 20.23
CA LEU A 63 10.92 9.99 19.78
C LEU A 63 10.22 11.32 20.13
N LYS A 64 8.89 11.38 20.07
CA LYS A 64 8.13 12.56 20.52
C LYS A 64 8.37 12.88 22.00
N GLN A 65 8.51 11.85 22.83
CA GLN A 65 8.74 12.01 24.27
C GLN A 65 10.17 12.48 24.58
N GLU A 66 11.15 12.17 23.72
CA GLU A 66 12.55 12.54 23.91
C GLU A 66 12.81 14.06 23.74
N ASN A 67 11.89 14.82 23.12
CA ASN A 67 11.99 16.27 22.87
C ASN A 67 13.24 16.75 22.11
N LYS A 68 14.06 15.84 21.57
CA LYS A 68 15.27 16.13 20.78
C LYS A 68 15.02 16.19 19.27
N VAL A 69 13.92 15.61 18.82
CA VAL A 69 13.59 15.43 17.40
C VAL A 69 12.21 16.01 17.16
N ASN A 70 12.04 16.71 16.05
CA ASN A 70 10.72 17.14 15.60
C ASN A 70 10.04 16.00 14.83
N VAL A 71 8.88 15.57 15.30
CA VAL A 71 8.06 14.55 14.63
C VAL A 71 6.87 15.23 13.98
N ALA A 72 6.91 15.34 12.64
CA ALA A 72 5.81 15.90 11.87
C ALA A 72 4.92 14.80 11.29
N GLU A 73 3.61 15.01 11.34
CA GLU A 73 2.61 14.09 10.81
C GLU A 73 1.79 14.78 9.74
N TYR A 74 1.73 14.17 8.55
CA TYR A 74 0.95 14.69 7.43
C TYR A 74 0.01 13.63 6.89
N PRO A 75 -1.22 14.01 6.50
CA PRO A 75 -2.09 13.14 5.73
C PRO A 75 -1.36 12.63 4.50
N SER A 76 -1.47 11.33 4.25
CA SER A 76 -0.83 10.69 3.10
C SER A 76 -1.87 10.04 2.22
N LEU A 77 -1.68 10.15 0.91
CA LEU A 77 -2.41 9.39 -0.09
C LEU A 77 -1.76 8.02 -0.35
N ARG A 78 -0.87 7.57 0.55
CA ARG A 78 -0.25 6.25 0.49
C ARG A 78 -1.23 5.19 0.96
N VAL A 79 -1.38 4.15 0.15
CA VAL A 79 -2.27 3.02 0.43
C VAL A 79 -1.46 1.73 0.42
N THR A 80 -1.65 0.91 1.44
CA THR A 80 -1.16 -0.47 1.54
C THR A 80 -2.23 -1.42 1.00
N TYR A 81 -1.82 -2.30 0.10
CA TYR A 81 -2.67 -3.24 -0.61
C TYR A 81 -2.24 -4.67 -0.33
N LEU A 82 -3.21 -5.57 -0.14
CA LEU A 82 -2.99 -7.00 -0.34
C LEU A 82 -3.43 -7.39 -1.75
N TYR A 83 -2.45 -7.64 -2.62
CA TYR A 83 -2.66 -8.13 -3.97
C TYR A 83 -3.12 -9.58 -3.93
N LEU A 84 -4.35 -9.83 -4.37
CA LEU A 84 -4.87 -11.18 -4.58
C LEU A 84 -4.77 -11.53 -6.06
N ASN A 85 -3.99 -12.53 -6.42
CA ASN A 85 -3.81 -12.92 -7.82
C ASN A 85 -5.09 -13.55 -8.40
N ASN A 86 -5.90 -12.75 -9.09
CA ASN A 86 -7.15 -13.24 -9.68
C ASN A 86 -6.98 -13.87 -11.06
N SER A 87 -5.75 -13.95 -11.57
CA SER A 87 -5.45 -14.58 -12.86
C SER A 87 -5.18 -16.09 -12.75
N LYS A 88 -4.92 -16.59 -11.54
CA LYS A 88 -4.61 -18.00 -11.27
C LYS A 88 -5.60 -18.62 -10.30
N ALA A 89 -5.87 -19.91 -10.46
CA ALA A 89 -6.59 -20.66 -9.44
C ALA A 89 -5.74 -20.74 -8.15
N PRO A 90 -6.35 -20.72 -6.96
CA PRO A 90 -7.79 -20.67 -6.71
C PRO A 90 -8.36 -19.25 -6.54
N LEU A 91 -7.51 -18.23 -6.48
CA LEU A 91 -7.88 -16.82 -6.23
C LEU A 91 -8.60 -16.14 -7.41
N ASN A 92 -8.70 -16.80 -8.57
CA ASN A 92 -9.58 -16.42 -9.67
C ASN A 92 -11.08 -16.48 -9.27
N GLN A 93 -11.46 -17.28 -8.27
CA GLN A 93 -12.83 -17.35 -7.74
C GLN A 93 -13.19 -16.07 -6.96
N ALA A 94 -14.27 -15.41 -7.37
CA ALA A 94 -14.69 -14.16 -6.72
C ALA A 94 -15.16 -14.39 -5.28
N ASP A 95 -15.85 -15.50 -5.02
CA ASP A 95 -16.31 -15.90 -3.69
C ASP A 95 -15.14 -16.11 -2.71
N LEU A 96 -14.03 -16.69 -3.17
CA LEU A 96 -12.83 -16.83 -2.34
C LEU A 96 -12.26 -15.46 -1.95
N ARG A 97 -12.17 -14.53 -2.89
CA ARG A 97 -11.68 -13.17 -2.60
C ARG A 97 -12.62 -12.41 -1.67
N ARG A 98 -13.94 -12.62 -1.77
CA ARG A 98 -14.93 -12.05 -0.85
C ARG A 98 -14.82 -12.68 0.55
N ALA A 99 -14.64 -14.00 0.65
CA ALA A 99 -14.43 -14.70 1.91
C ALA A 99 -13.19 -14.16 2.65
N ILE A 100 -12.06 -14.06 1.94
CA ILE A 100 -10.82 -13.44 2.47
C ILE A 100 -11.08 -12.01 2.95
N SER A 101 -11.86 -11.24 2.18
CA SER A 101 -12.16 -9.85 2.51
C SER A 101 -12.99 -9.70 3.78
N TRP A 102 -14.06 -10.49 3.94
CA TRP A 102 -14.86 -10.47 5.16
C TRP A 102 -14.12 -11.08 6.36
N SER A 103 -13.19 -12.02 6.16
CA SER A 103 -12.42 -12.62 7.27
C SER A 103 -11.33 -11.70 7.83
N THR A 104 -10.97 -10.63 7.11
CA THR A 104 -9.84 -9.81 7.54
C THR A 104 -10.23 -8.87 8.67
N ASP A 105 -9.43 -8.84 9.74
CA ASP A 105 -9.59 -7.90 10.84
C ASP A 105 -8.96 -6.55 10.53
N TYR A 106 -9.71 -5.71 9.81
CA TYR A 106 -9.24 -4.37 9.44
C TYR A 106 -8.99 -3.46 10.63
N GLN A 107 -9.85 -3.53 11.66
CA GLN A 107 -9.72 -2.68 12.84
C GLN A 107 -8.53 -3.10 13.70
N GLY A 108 -8.32 -4.40 13.90
CA GLY A 108 -7.16 -4.93 14.60
C GLY A 108 -5.84 -4.55 13.92
N MET A 109 -5.78 -4.55 12.58
CA MET A 109 -4.58 -4.07 11.88
C MET A 109 -4.40 -2.54 12.03
N VAL A 110 -5.45 -1.74 11.88
CA VAL A 110 -5.35 -0.27 12.02
C VAL A 110 -4.96 0.13 13.43
N ASN A 111 -5.57 -0.47 14.44
CA ASN A 111 -5.33 -0.12 15.84
C ASN A 111 -4.08 -0.79 16.40
N GLY A 112 -3.90 -2.09 16.15
CA GLY A 112 -2.82 -2.89 16.73
C GLY A 112 -1.49 -2.75 16.01
N ILE A 113 -1.49 -2.67 14.67
CA ILE A 113 -0.25 -2.57 13.87
C ILE A 113 0.06 -1.10 13.57
N LEU A 114 -0.93 -0.35 13.07
CA LEU A 114 -0.72 1.04 12.67
C LEU A 114 -0.94 2.03 13.82
N SER A 115 -1.29 1.57 15.03
CA SER A 115 -1.52 2.43 16.20
C SER A 115 -2.48 3.60 15.91
N GLY A 116 -3.54 3.35 15.14
CA GLY A 116 -4.52 4.35 14.72
C GLY A 116 -4.06 5.32 13.61
N ASN A 117 -2.82 5.19 13.11
CA ASN A 117 -2.25 6.06 12.06
C ASN A 117 -2.58 5.58 10.63
N GLY A 118 -3.69 4.86 10.50
CA GLY A 118 -4.23 4.35 9.26
C GLY A 118 -5.73 4.55 9.21
N LYS A 119 -6.27 4.60 8.00
CA LYS A 119 -7.71 4.56 7.76
C LYS A 119 -8.00 3.41 6.83
N GLN A 120 -8.99 2.59 7.15
CA GLN A 120 -9.42 1.56 6.22
C GLN A 120 -9.94 2.25 4.95
N MET A 121 -9.49 1.80 3.78
CA MET A 121 -9.96 2.34 2.51
C MET A 121 -11.42 2.03 2.29
N ARG A 122 -12.11 2.96 1.64
CA ARG A 122 -13.46 2.80 1.14
C ARG A 122 -13.45 3.04 -0.36
N GLY A 123 -13.67 1.96 -1.12
CA GLY A 123 -13.52 2.01 -2.57
C GLY A 123 -12.08 2.21 -3.05
N PRO A 124 -11.89 2.54 -4.34
CA PRO A 124 -10.57 2.57 -5.01
C PRO A 124 -9.78 3.86 -4.79
N ILE A 125 -10.45 4.95 -4.42
CA ILE A 125 -9.86 6.29 -4.28
C ILE A 125 -9.77 6.60 -2.78
N PRO A 126 -8.60 7.00 -2.25
CA PRO A 126 -8.46 7.29 -0.84
C PRO A 126 -9.18 8.58 -0.43
N GLU A 127 -9.58 8.65 0.84
CA GLU A 127 -10.05 9.88 1.46
C GLU A 127 -8.97 10.98 1.34
N GLY A 128 -9.38 12.22 1.06
CA GLY A 128 -8.47 13.34 0.80
C GLY A 128 -8.11 13.55 -0.67
N MET A 129 -8.57 12.67 -1.57
CA MET A 129 -8.51 12.86 -3.02
C MET A 129 -9.90 13.16 -3.59
N TRP A 130 -9.97 14.06 -4.58
CA TRP A 130 -11.24 14.33 -5.27
C TRP A 130 -11.77 13.06 -5.95
N GLY A 131 -13.09 12.87 -6.01
CA GLY A 131 -13.68 11.61 -6.51
C GLY A 131 -13.74 10.47 -5.47
N TYR A 132 -13.28 10.71 -4.23
CA TYR A 132 -13.60 9.85 -3.09
C TYR A 132 -15.12 9.76 -2.89
N ASP A 133 -15.64 8.55 -2.70
CA ASP A 133 -17.05 8.27 -2.45
C ASP A 133 -17.21 7.68 -1.03
N ALA A 134 -17.66 8.53 -0.09
CA ALA A 134 -17.90 8.12 1.29
C ALA A 134 -19.05 7.10 1.43
N THR A 135 -19.89 6.92 0.40
CA THR A 135 -21.00 5.96 0.40
C THR A 135 -20.62 4.61 -0.23
N ALA A 136 -19.41 4.50 -0.81
CA ALA A 136 -18.97 3.26 -1.42
C ALA A 136 -18.91 2.12 -0.40
N MET A 137 -19.15 0.90 -0.89
CA MET A 137 -19.08 -0.30 -0.07
C MET A 137 -17.69 -0.47 0.54
N GLN A 138 -17.66 -0.81 1.82
CA GLN A 138 -16.46 -1.12 2.58
C GLN A 138 -16.69 -2.45 3.30
N TYR A 139 -15.70 -3.33 3.24
CA TYR A 139 -15.71 -4.58 3.99
C TYR A 139 -15.53 -4.28 5.48
N ASN A 140 -16.13 -5.09 6.33
CA ASN A 140 -15.77 -5.16 7.74
C ASN A 140 -15.36 -6.60 8.07
N HIS A 141 -14.83 -6.80 9.27
CA HIS A 141 -14.62 -8.14 9.78
C HIS A 141 -15.98 -8.76 10.12
N ASP A 142 -16.38 -9.82 9.40
CA ASP A 142 -17.66 -10.51 9.56
C ASP A 142 -17.47 -12.00 9.23
N GLU A 143 -17.27 -12.82 10.27
CA GLU A 143 -17.02 -14.26 10.13
C GLU A 143 -18.20 -15.00 9.49
N THR A 144 -19.44 -14.55 9.75
CA THR A 144 -20.65 -15.14 9.17
C THR A 144 -20.70 -14.92 7.66
N LYS A 145 -20.46 -13.69 7.20
CA LYS A 145 -20.36 -13.40 5.76
C LYS A 145 -19.15 -14.08 5.12
N ALA A 146 -18.02 -14.14 5.82
CA ALA A 146 -16.83 -14.82 5.34
C ALA A 146 -17.12 -16.30 5.08
N LYS A 147 -17.79 -16.98 6.01
CA LYS A 147 -18.22 -18.38 5.87
C LYS A 147 -19.24 -18.57 4.75
N ALA A 148 -20.23 -17.69 4.64
CA ALA A 148 -21.23 -17.75 3.57
C ALA A 148 -20.61 -17.60 2.17
N GLU A 149 -19.58 -16.76 2.02
CA GLU A 149 -18.82 -16.66 0.77
C GLU A 149 -17.89 -17.86 0.57
N TRP A 150 -17.27 -18.37 1.64
CA TRP A 150 -16.44 -19.56 1.60
C TRP A 150 -17.20 -20.82 1.14
N ASP A 151 -18.46 -20.96 1.53
CA ASP A 151 -19.29 -22.11 1.13
C ASP A 151 -19.65 -22.10 -0.36
N LYS A 152 -19.59 -20.95 -1.01
CA LYS A 152 -19.77 -20.81 -2.48
C LYS A 152 -18.50 -21.13 -3.26
N VAL A 153 -17.35 -21.26 -2.60
CA VAL A 153 -16.07 -21.57 -3.25
C VAL A 153 -16.08 -23.01 -3.74
N THR A 154 -15.97 -23.20 -5.05
CA THR A 154 -16.01 -24.52 -5.71
C THR A 154 -14.73 -25.31 -5.47
N SER A 155 -13.57 -24.64 -5.53
CA SER A 155 -12.25 -25.24 -5.27
C SER A 155 -11.61 -24.54 -4.07
N LYS A 156 -11.76 -25.14 -2.88
CA LYS A 156 -11.28 -24.60 -1.61
C LYS A 156 -9.77 -24.86 -1.46
N PRO A 157 -8.92 -23.83 -1.38
CA PRO A 157 -7.49 -24.02 -1.12
C PRO A 157 -7.26 -24.57 0.30
N THR A 158 -6.33 -25.52 0.42
CA THR A 158 -5.76 -25.92 1.71
C THR A 158 -4.58 -25.04 2.10
N SER A 159 -3.87 -24.46 1.13
CA SER A 159 -2.75 -23.54 1.38
C SER A 159 -2.65 -22.43 0.35
N LEU A 160 -2.17 -21.27 0.79
CA LEU A 160 -1.81 -20.12 -0.06
C LEU A 160 -0.45 -19.56 0.36
N THR A 161 0.26 -18.91 -0.56
CA THR A 161 1.52 -18.23 -0.25
C THR A 161 1.31 -16.72 -0.12
N PHE A 162 1.90 -16.10 0.91
CA PHE A 162 1.90 -14.65 1.10
C PHE A 162 3.32 -14.12 0.97
N LEU A 163 3.58 -13.31 -0.06
CA LEU A 163 4.87 -12.67 -0.26
C LEU A 163 4.94 -11.32 0.46
N TYR A 164 6.01 -11.12 1.24
CA TYR A 164 6.33 -9.84 1.85
C TYR A 164 7.84 -9.59 1.84
N SER A 165 8.25 -8.35 2.16
CA SER A 165 9.66 -7.99 2.35
C SER A 165 9.80 -7.06 3.54
N ASP A 166 11.04 -6.70 3.87
CA ASP A 166 11.43 -5.76 4.92
C ASP A 166 11.35 -4.28 4.50
N ASN A 167 10.84 -3.98 3.30
CA ASN A 167 10.71 -2.61 2.80
C ASN A 167 9.76 -1.73 3.64
N ASP A 168 8.85 -2.35 4.39
CA ASP A 168 7.98 -1.67 5.34
C ASP A 168 7.88 -2.53 6.60
N PRO A 169 8.23 -2.01 7.79
CA PRO A 169 8.23 -2.78 9.03
C PRO A 169 6.83 -3.29 9.41
N ASN A 170 5.76 -2.68 8.86
CA ASN A 170 4.38 -3.10 9.15
C ASN A 170 3.94 -4.32 8.34
N TRP A 171 4.67 -4.71 7.28
CA TRP A 171 4.23 -5.78 6.38
C TRP A 171 4.25 -7.16 7.02
N GLU A 172 5.23 -7.44 7.87
CA GLU A 172 5.32 -8.71 8.58
C GLU A 172 4.17 -8.89 9.60
N PRO A 173 3.88 -7.91 10.49
CA PRO A 173 2.67 -7.95 11.31
C PRO A 173 1.37 -8.08 10.51
N ILE A 174 1.24 -7.38 9.37
CA ILE A 174 0.04 -7.48 8.52
C ILE A 174 -0.09 -8.89 7.93
N ALA A 175 1.03 -9.49 7.50
CA ALA A 175 1.05 -10.85 6.98
C ALA A 175 0.64 -11.88 8.04
N LEU A 176 1.13 -11.73 9.28
CA LEU A 176 0.76 -12.57 10.43
C LEU A 176 -0.72 -12.40 10.80
N ALA A 177 -1.23 -11.16 10.85
CA ALA A 177 -2.64 -10.90 11.10
C ALA A 177 -3.53 -11.53 10.01
N THR A 178 -3.12 -11.41 8.74
CA THR A 178 -3.81 -12.07 7.62
C THR A 178 -3.76 -13.59 7.74
N GLN A 179 -2.62 -14.17 8.17
CA GLN A 179 -2.47 -15.61 8.40
C GLN A 179 -3.47 -16.10 9.44
N SER A 180 -3.59 -15.38 10.56
CA SER A 180 -4.55 -15.69 11.62
C SER A 180 -6.00 -15.65 11.12
N SER A 181 -6.38 -14.62 10.36
CA SER A 181 -7.70 -14.51 9.72
C SER A 181 -8.00 -15.69 8.78
N LEU A 182 -7.03 -16.10 7.96
CA LEU A 182 -7.23 -17.19 7.00
C LEU A 182 -7.20 -18.58 7.62
N ASN A 183 -6.46 -18.76 8.72
CA ASN A 183 -6.48 -20.01 9.49
C ASN A 183 -7.89 -20.33 10.01
N LYS A 184 -8.69 -19.32 10.39
CA LYS A 184 -10.10 -19.51 10.80
C LYS A 184 -11.00 -20.03 9.67
N LEU A 185 -10.63 -19.75 8.41
CA LEU A 185 -11.30 -20.31 7.22
C LEU A 185 -10.75 -21.70 6.82
N GLY A 186 -9.76 -22.22 7.55
CA GLY A 186 -9.11 -23.49 7.24
C GLY A 186 -8.03 -23.41 6.16
N ILE A 187 -7.56 -22.21 5.82
CA ILE A 187 -6.51 -21.99 4.82
C ILE A 187 -5.16 -21.84 5.55
N ASN A 188 -4.22 -22.75 5.31
CA ASN A 188 -2.86 -22.63 5.81
C ASN A 188 -2.04 -21.65 4.94
N MET A 189 -1.83 -20.43 5.42
CA MET A 189 -1.07 -19.43 4.69
C MET A 189 0.43 -19.51 5.00
N LYS A 190 1.26 -19.79 3.99
CA LYS A 190 2.73 -19.81 4.10
C LYS A 190 3.29 -18.42 3.85
N LEU A 191 3.99 -17.86 4.83
CA LEU A 191 4.64 -16.56 4.72
C LEU A 191 6.02 -16.71 4.07
N GLU A 192 6.28 -15.95 3.01
CA GLU A 192 7.56 -15.96 2.30
C GLU A 192 8.17 -14.55 2.32
N LYS A 193 9.23 -14.39 3.13
CA LYS A 193 10.00 -13.15 3.21
C LYS A 193 11.06 -13.12 2.11
N LEU A 194 11.01 -12.10 1.26
CA LEU A 194 11.92 -11.93 0.13
C LEU A 194 12.62 -10.58 0.17
N ALA A 195 13.76 -10.47 -0.52
CA ALA A 195 14.31 -9.16 -0.86
C ALA A 195 13.29 -8.39 -1.71
N ASN A 196 13.06 -7.10 -1.41
CA ASN A 196 12.03 -6.29 -2.06
C ASN A 196 12.14 -6.26 -3.60
N ALA A 197 13.36 -6.25 -4.16
CA ALA A 197 13.56 -6.33 -5.60
C ALA A 197 13.03 -7.65 -6.19
N THR A 198 13.33 -8.78 -5.55
CA THR A 198 12.86 -10.11 -5.93
C THR A 198 11.34 -10.23 -5.78
N MET A 199 10.77 -9.71 -4.67
CA MET A 199 9.33 -9.68 -4.46
C MET A 199 8.62 -8.92 -5.58
N ARG A 200 9.10 -7.72 -5.93
CA ARG A 200 8.52 -6.91 -7.01
C ARG A 200 8.62 -7.56 -8.38
N ASP A 201 9.72 -8.26 -8.66
CA ASP A 201 9.88 -9.03 -9.90
C ASP A 201 8.85 -10.17 -9.99
N ARG A 202 8.69 -10.96 -8.91
CA ARG A 202 7.66 -12.01 -8.83
C ARG A 202 6.25 -11.45 -8.97
N VAL A 203 5.95 -10.34 -8.30
CA VAL A 203 4.66 -9.64 -8.45
C VAL A 203 4.45 -9.17 -9.88
N GLY A 204 5.45 -8.55 -10.51
CA GLY A 204 5.37 -8.11 -11.90
C GLY A 204 5.17 -9.24 -12.91
N LYS A 205 5.65 -10.46 -12.60
CA LYS A 205 5.44 -11.68 -13.40
C LYS A 205 4.13 -12.42 -13.07
N GLY A 206 3.39 -12.01 -12.04
CA GLY A 206 2.21 -12.73 -11.58
C GLY A 206 2.50 -14.06 -10.89
N ASP A 207 3.70 -14.20 -10.32
CA ASP A 207 4.15 -15.39 -9.59
C ASP A 207 3.96 -15.21 -8.07
N TYR A 208 2.70 -15.15 -7.65
CA TYR A 208 2.30 -15.02 -6.26
C TYR A 208 0.83 -15.44 -6.11
N ASP A 209 0.41 -15.87 -4.92
CA ASP A 209 -1.01 -15.98 -4.58
C ASP A 209 -1.47 -14.67 -3.94
N ILE A 210 -0.88 -14.35 -2.80
CA ILE A 210 -1.07 -13.09 -2.07
C ILE A 210 0.28 -12.38 -1.99
N ALA A 211 0.29 -11.07 -2.19
CA ALA A 211 1.46 -10.24 -1.95
C ALA A 211 1.03 -8.91 -1.32
N ILE A 212 1.92 -8.26 -0.58
CA ILE A 212 1.68 -6.94 -0.01
C ILE A 212 2.48 -5.87 -0.75
N GLY A 213 1.91 -4.68 -0.87
CA GLY A 213 2.62 -3.54 -1.44
C GLY A 213 2.01 -2.21 -1.06
N ASN A 214 2.77 -1.15 -1.36
CA ASN A 214 2.36 0.23 -1.12
C ASN A 214 2.25 0.96 -2.46
N TRP A 215 1.25 1.81 -2.58
CA TRP A 215 1.08 2.74 -3.68
C TRP A 215 0.92 4.14 -3.15
N SER A 216 1.48 5.11 -3.84
CA SER A 216 1.17 6.52 -3.64
C SER A 216 1.06 7.17 -5.01
N PRO A 217 0.11 8.08 -5.22
CA PRO A 217 -0.03 8.76 -6.50
C PRO A 217 1.15 9.75 -6.70
N ASP A 218 1.77 9.75 -7.88
CA ASP A 218 2.85 10.69 -8.20
C ASP A 218 2.33 12.14 -8.34
N PHE A 219 1.05 12.30 -8.68
CA PHE A 219 0.31 13.55 -8.69
C PHE A 219 -1.11 13.29 -8.20
N ALA A 220 -1.72 14.26 -7.52
CA ALA A 220 -2.98 14.11 -6.79
C ALA A 220 -4.23 14.01 -7.70
N ASP A 221 -4.29 12.98 -8.54
CA ASP A 221 -5.39 12.68 -9.45
C ASP A 221 -5.86 11.23 -9.30
N PRO A 222 -7.18 10.99 -9.19
CA PRO A 222 -7.79 9.65 -9.15
C PRO A 222 -7.37 8.73 -10.27
N TYR A 223 -6.97 9.28 -11.40
CA TYR A 223 -6.39 8.53 -12.50
C TYR A 223 -5.25 7.62 -12.05
N MET A 224 -4.40 8.07 -11.12
CA MET A 224 -3.27 7.28 -10.62
C MET A 224 -3.69 6.04 -9.84
N PHE A 225 -4.91 6.02 -9.30
CA PHE A 225 -5.50 4.84 -8.67
C PHE A 225 -6.33 4.04 -9.69
N MET A 226 -7.18 4.71 -10.44
CA MET A 226 -8.14 4.08 -11.33
C MET A 226 -7.47 3.41 -12.53
N ASN A 227 -6.49 4.07 -13.15
CA ASN A 227 -5.76 3.45 -14.25
C ASN A 227 -4.89 2.31 -13.72
N TYR A 228 -3.98 2.61 -12.79
CA TYR A 228 -2.92 1.68 -12.40
C TYR A 228 -3.46 0.32 -11.93
N TRP A 229 -4.59 0.32 -11.21
CA TRP A 229 -5.18 -0.90 -10.64
C TRP A 229 -6.29 -1.53 -11.49
N PHE A 230 -6.96 -0.76 -12.37
CA PHE A 230 -8.20 -1.24 -13.03
C PHE A 230 -8.17 -1.17 -14.57
N GLU A 231 -7.09 -0.66 -15.19
CA GLU A 231 -6.93 -0.69 -16.64
C GLU A 231 -6.43 -2.06 -17.13
N SER A 232 -7.16 -2.67 -18.07
CA SER A 232 -6.87 -4.02 -18.59
C SER A 232 -5.58 -4.14 -19.42
N ASP A 233 -5.07 -3.00 -19.90
CA ASP A 233 -4.01 -2.94 -20.91
C ASP A 233 -2.62 -2.74 -20.26
N LYS A 234 -2.56 -2.41 -18.96
CA LYS A 234 -1.32 -2.25 -18.21
C LYS A 234 -0.77 -3.61 -17.77
N LYS A 235 0.41 -3.99 -18.27
CA LYS A 235 1.05 -5.29 -17.99
C LYS A 235 1.43 -5.51 -16.52
N VAL A 236 1.79 -4.46 -15.78
CA VAL A 236 2.32 -4.54 -14.40
C VAL A 236 1.27 -5.00 -13.37
N CYS A 237 -0.02 -4.77 -13.61
CA CYS A 237 -1.13 -5.19 -12.75
C CYS A 237 -2.22 -5.96 -13.49
N ARG A 238 -1.88 -6.60 -14.62
CA ARG A 238 -2.83 -7.45 -15.36
C ARG A 238 -3.34 -8.64 -14.54
N VAL A 239 -2.55 -9.04 -13.56
CA VAL A 239 -2.73 -10.18 -12.66
C VAL A 239 -3.92 -9.98 -11.70
N THR A 240 -4.32 -8.72 -11.47
CA THR A 240 -5.56 -8.35 -10.76
C THR A 240 -6.64 -7.82 -11.72
N ALA A 241 -6.29 -7.40 -12.95
CA ALA A 241 -7.15 -6.61 -13.84
C ALA A 241 -8.05 -7.32 -14.86
N ARG A 242 -8.37 -8.61 -14.71
CA ARG A 242 -9.12 -9.29 -15.77
C ARG A 242 -10.59 -8.83 -15.87
N SER A 243 -10.90 -8.19 -17.00
CA SER A 243 -12.23 -7.93 -17.58
C SER A 243 -13.18 -6.96 -16.82
N MET A 244 -12.80 -5.68 -16.71
CA MET A 244 -13.75 -4.60 -16.42
C MET A 244 -13.95 -3.68 -17.63
N LYS A 245 -14.62 -4.18 -18.68
CA LYS A 245 -14.95 -3.38 -19.89
C LYS A 245 -15.71 -2.09 -19.56
N THR A 246 -16.53 -2.11 -18.51
CA THR A 246 -17.32 -0.96 -18.03
C THR A 246 -16.50 0.08 -17.28
N VAL A 247 -15.43 -0.31 -16.58
CA VAL A 247 -14.52 0.65 -15.92
C VAL A 247 -13.67 1.36 -16.96
N ARG A 248 -13.26 0.63 -18.01
CA ARG A 248 -12.52 1.18 -19.15
C ARG A 248 -13.29 2.32 -19.82
N SER A 249 -14.56 2.13 -20.18
CA SER A 249 -15.34 3.18 -20.87
C SER A 249 -15.50 4.44 -20.03
N ILE A 250 -15.69 4.31 -18.71
CA ILE A 250 -15.85 5.44 -17.81
C ILE A 250 -14.51 6.17 -17.56
N SER A 251 -13.41 5.43 -17.35
CA SER A 251 -12.07 6.03 -17.20
C SER A 251 -11.60 6.75 -18.46
N TYR A 252 -11.86 6.20 -19.65
CA TYR A 252 -11.55 6.85 -20.94
C TYR A 252 -12.42 8.08 -21.20
N CYS A 253 -13.72 8.03 -20.85
CA CYS A 253 -14.60 9.19 -20.98
C CYS A 253 -14.16 10.33 -20.05
N ALA A 254 -13.81 10.00 -18.79
CA ALA A 254 -13.28 10.97 -17.84
C ALA A 254 -11.92 11.56 -18.27
N MET A 255 -11.09 10.85 -19.02
CA MET A 255 -9.80 11.37 -19.53
C MET A 255 -9.94 12.48 -20.59
N ARG A 256 -11.05 12.53 -21.33
CA ARG A 256 -11.27 13.54 -22.38
C ARG A 256 -11.90 14.84 -21.85
N LEU A 257 -12.27 14.88 -20.57
CA LEU A 257 -12.96 16.02 -19.96
C LEU A 257 -11.98 16.94 -19.23
N ARG A 258 -12.21 18.25 -19.33
CA ARG A 258 -11.46 19.27 -18.57
C ARG A 258 -11.71 19.07 -17.06
N PRO A 259 -10.80 19.53 -16.17
CA PRO A 259 -10.89 19.30 -14.72
C PRO A 259 -12.26 19.63 -14.08
N PRO A 260 -13.00 20.69 -14.48
CA PRO A 260 -14.32 20.98 -13.90
C PRO A 260 -15.37 19.93 -14.27
N THR A 261 -15.38 19.48 -15.53
CA THR A 261 -16.32 18.47 -16.05
C THR A 261 -15.93 17.05 -15.68
N ARG A 262 -14.67 16.80 -15.32
CA ARG A 262 -14.21 15.51 -14.78
C ARG A 262 -14.76 15.23 -13.38
N ARG A 263 -14.98 16.28 -12.58
CA ARG A 263 -15.59 16.19 -11.25
C ARG A 263 -17.08 15.84 -11.28
N SER A 264 -17.78 16.15 -12.38
CA SER A 264 -19.23 15.95 -12.53
C SER A 264 -19.62 14.60 -13.14
N VAL A 265 -18.65 13.74 -13.49
CA VAL A 265 -18.96 12.37 -13.94
C VAL A 265 -19.51 11.60 -12.74
N PRO A 266 -20.79 11.18 -12.75
CA PRO A 266 -21.41 10.55 -11.59
C PRO A 266 -20.67 9.26 -11.19
N GLY A 267 -20.65 8.95 -9.89
CA GLY A 267 -20.11 7.72 -9.31
C GLY A 267 -20.84 6.43 -9.69
N THR A 268 -21.38 6.32 -10.91
CA THR A 268 -22.02 5.10 -11.45
C THR A 268 -21.08 3.90 -11.49
N THR A 269 -19.78 4.14 -11.37
CA THR A 269 -18.80 3.08 -11.17
C THR A 269 -19.03 2.29 -9.87
N SER A 270 -19.61 2.81 -8.79
CA SER A 270 -19.74 2.04 -7.54
C SER A 270 -20.78 0.90 -7.62
N ARG A 271 -21.85 1.06 -8.42
CA ARG A 271 -22.94 0.06 -8.52
C ARG A 271 -22.58 -1.19 -9.32
N HIS A 272 -21.79 -1.09 -10.38
CA HIS A 272 -21.36 -2.24 -11.19
C HIS A 272 -20.12 -2.97 -10.63
N ARG A 273 -19.54 -2.49 -9.53
CA ARG A 273 -18.33 -3.06 -8.89
C ARG A 273 -18.60 -4.23 -7.93
N LYS A 274 -19.86 -4.58 -7.66
CA LYS A 274 -20.23 -5.72 -6.77
C LYS A 274 -19.62 -7.05 -7.20
N SER A 275 -19.23 -7.22 -8.48
CA SER A 275 -18.76 -8.49 -9.04
C SER A 275 -17.23 -8.60 -9.24
N SER A 276 -16.45 -7.52 -9.12
CA SER A 276 -15.02 -7.53 -9.45
C SER A 276 -14.19 -6.81 -8.36
N LEU A 277 -13.88 -7.56 -7.31
CA LEU A 277 -13.09 -7.11 -6.17
C LEU A 277 -11.66 -7.64 -6.28
N MET A 278 -10.70 -6.71 -6.28
CA MET A 278 -9.30 -6.95 -6.64
C MET A 278 -8.32 -6.87 -5.47
N THR A 279 -8.68 -6.30 -4.34
CA THR A 279 -7.66 -5.94 -3.33
C THR A 279 -8.27 -5.71 -1.97
N LEU A 280 -7.60 -6.22 -0.93
CA LEU A 280 -7.86 -5.83 0.44
C LEU A 280 -7.08 -4.53 0.72
N LEU A 281 -7.77 -3.50 1.18
CA LEU A 281 -7.26 -2.12 1.11
C LEU A 281 -7.13 -1.47 2.49
N MET A 282 -5.93 -1.00 2.83
CA MET A 282 -5.69 -0.13 3.99
C MET A 282 -4.99 1.15 3.55
N CYS A 283 -5.56 2.32 3.86
CA CYS A 283 -4.90 3.60 3.63
C CYS A 283 -3.97 3.83 4.82
N THR A 284 -2.66 3.87 4.58
CA THR A 284 -1.72 4.35 5.59
C THR A 284 -1.76 5.87 5.58
N CYS A 285 -2.53 6.45 6.50
CA CYS A 285 -2.70 7.89 6.62
C CYS A 285 -1.53 8.49 7.43
N SER A 286 -0.29 8.30 6.98
CA SER A 286 0.83 9.05 7.50
C SER A 286 2.09 8.91 6.66
N ARG A 287 2.60 10.04 6.13
CA ARG A 287 4.03 10.18 5.86
C ARG A 287 4.57 10.95 7.07
N LYS A 288 5.31 10.24 7.93
CA LYS A 288 5.95 10.84 9.09
C LYS A 288 7.39 11.14 8.71
N THR A 289 7.67 12.42 8.50
CA THR A 289 9.04 12.92 8.31
C THR A 289 9.52 13.44 9.65
N THR A 290 10.64 12.90 10.12
CA THR A 290 11.29 13.34 11.36
C THR A 290 12.51 14.17 11.01
N ASN A 291 12.65 15.34 11.63
CA ASN A 291 13.82 16.21 11.46
C ASN A 291 14.47 16.46 12.83
N TRP A 292 15.79 16.41 12.89
CA TRP A 292 16.57 16.85 14.05
C TRP A 292 16.44 18.37 14.25
N ARG A 293 16.44 18.85 15.51
CA ARG A 293 16.24 20.26 15.87
C ARG A 293 17.51 21.10 15.71
#